data_AF-A0A522U6R8-F1
#
_entry.id   AF-A0A522U6R8-F1
#
_cell.length_a   1.000
_cell.length_b   1.000
_cell.length_c   1.000
_cell.angle_alpha   90.00
_cell.angle_beta   90.00
_cell.angle_gamma   90.00
#
_symmetry.space_group_name_H-M   'P 1'
#
loop_
_entity.id
_entity.type
_entity.pdbx_description
1 polymer ?
#
loop_
_entity_poly.entity_id
_entity_poly.type
_entity_poly.pdbx_seq_one_letter_code
_entity_poly.pdbx_strand_id
1 'polypeptide(L)'
;MGKTPSILAGLTIAAGIFIATNSASAACALPVNKAYKTSASKAVYYVTSKCTKKIFPAPKIFFTYFKSWSAVKKVGAKTLARVPFDKVRAMTAKKIASKPAPAPVLPPGATPTLAQKLSSLAKDRIWFGHQSVGAQILDGVNRVLEKNPNSGVSVVEIARAADLRPGIIGNNNIGENEDPQSKLDAFAQKLRGGIGANVDLVLMKLCFVDFPGNLSFETYQSTIAALQKEFPGVKFLHMTAPLGEAGDAASHNDLREAWNDKLRKAYPAEQVFDIATLESMNNNGELCVNKADDGVNHLCLNQSWAENDGGHVNTAGADMLAAKFIDFLYRNRK
;
A
#
# COMPACT_ATOMS: atom_id res chain seq x y z
N MET A 1 -94.30 -43.25 -9.94
CA MET A 1 -94.58 -41.91 -10.49
C MET A 1 -93.41 -41.00 -10.19
N GLY A 2 -92.77 -40.46 -11.23
CA GLY A 2 -92.12 -39.15 -11.22
C GLY A 2 -90.82 -38.96 -10.43
N LYS A 3 -89.69 -38.99 -11.15
CA LYS A 3 -88.82 -37.84 -11.47
C LYS A 3 -87.32 -38.19 -11.38
N THR A 4 -86.73 -38.29 -12.58
CA THR A 4 -85.36 -37.91 -12.95
C THR A 4 -85.14 -36.38 -12.78
N PRO A 5 -83.92 -35.83 -13.00
CA PRO A 5 -82.68 -36.02 -12.24
C PRO A 5 -81.97 -34.66 -11.98
N SER A 6 -80.84 -34.63 -11.25
CA SER A 6 -79.77 -33.66 -11.56
C SER A 6 -78.46 -34.04 -10.86
N ILE A 7 -77.45 -34.25 -11.69
CA ILE A 7 -76.06 -34.45 -11.34
C ILE A 7 -75.43 -33.05 -11.28
N LEU A 8 -74.97 -32.65 -10.09
CA LEU A 8 -74.16 -31.43 -9.94
C LEU A 8 -72.71 -31.85 -9.73
N ALA A 9 -71.85 -31.38 -10.63
CA ALA A 9 -70.42 -31.63 -10.66
C ALA A 9 -69.71 -31.10 -9.40
N GLY A 10 -68.92 -31.96 -8.77
CA GLY A 10 -68.04 -31.61 -7.65
C GLY A 10 -66.87 -30.75 -8.14
N LEU A 11 -66.86 -29.50 -7.72
CA LEU A 11 -65.73 -28.58 -7.90
C LEU A 11 -64.80 -28.74 -6.68
N THR A 12 -63.75 -29.57 -6.83
CA THR A 12 -62.73 -29.75 -5.80
C THR A 12 -61.82 -28.52 -5.77
N ILE A 13 -61.99 -27.66 -4.77
CA ILE A 13 -61.10 -26.54 -4.50
C ILE A 13 -59.81 -27.10 -3.90
N ALA A 14 -58.79 -27.30 -4.73
CA ALA A 14 -57.43 -27.56 -4.27
C ALA A 14 -56.87 -26.24 -3.71
N ALA A 15 -56.86 -26.11 -2.38
CA ALA A 15 -56.12 -25.06 -1.69
C ALA A 15 -54.61 -25.31 -1.89
N GLY A 16 -54.06 -24.71 -2.94
CA GLY A 16 -52.62 -24.70 -3.19
C GLY A 16 -51.92 -23.94 -2.08
N ILE A 17 -51.31 -24.66 -1.15
CA ILE A 17 -50.31 -24.13 -0.24
C ILE A 17 -49.14 -23.68 -1.10
N PHE A 18 -49.04 -22.37 -1.36
CA PHE A 18 -47.82 -21.76 -1.86
C PHE A 18 -46.78 -21.85 -0.75
N ILE A 19 -45.97 -22.92 -0.77
CA ILE A 19 -44.70 -22.93 -0.06
C ILE A 19 -43.80 -21.94 -0.80
N ALA A 20 -43.76 -20.71 -0.31
CA ALA A 20 -42.74 -19.75 -0.69
C ALA A 20 -41.38 -20.35 -0.27
N THR A 21 -40.70 -20.99 -1.22
CA THR A 21 -39.32 -21.43 -1.05
C THR A 21 -38.45 -20.17 -1.02
N ASN A 22 -38.25 -19.65 0.18
CA ASN A 22 -37.39 -18.51 0.44
C ASN A 22 -35.93 -18.97 0.32
N SER A 23 -35.49 -19.25 -0.91
CA SER A 23 -34.10 -19.58 -1.22
C SER A 23 -33.30 -18.30 -1.33
N ALA A 24 -33.14 -17.60 -0.21
CA ALA A 24 -32.05 -16.64 -0.07
C ALA A 24 -30.75 -17.46 -0.05
N SER A 25 -29.99 -17.43 -1.14
CA SER A 25 -28.59 -17.87 -1.14
C SER A 25 -27.87 -17.08 -0.05
N ALA A 26 -27.64 -17.71 1.10
CA ALA A 26 -27.09 -17.04 2.26
C ALA A 26 -25.69 -16.52 1.93
N ALA A 27 -25.56 -15.19 1.83
CA ALA A 27 -24.27 -14.55 1.69
C ALA A 27 -23.33 -15.02 2.80
N CYS A 28 -22.06 -15.25 2.46
CA CYS A 28 -21.11 -15.81 3.42
C CYS A 28 -21.01 -14.94 4.68
N ALA A 29 -20.95 -15.57 5.86
CA ALA A 29 -20.88 -14.86 7.14
C ALA A 29 -19.64 -13.97 7.30
N LEU A 30 -18.63 -14.13 6.43
CA LEU A 30 -17.44 -13.30 6.32
C LEU A 30 -17.08 -13.09 4.83
N PRO A 31 -16.50 -11.93 4.46
CA PRO A 31 -15.95 -11.74 3.11
C PRO A 31 -14.96 -12.84 2.73
N VAL A 32 -15.17 -13.45 1.57
CA VAL A 32 -14.36 -14.56 1.05
C VAL A 32 -12.98 -14.08 0.55
N ASN A 33 -12.06 -15.02 0.38
CA ASN A 33 -10.66 -14.82 -0.03
C ASN A 33 -9.86 -13.89 0.90
N LYS A 34 -10.17 -13.92 2.20
CA LYS A 34 -9.52 -13.11 3.25
C LYS A 34 -9.09 -13.97 4.44
N ALA A 35 -8.14 -13.46 5.22
CA ALA A 35 -7.63 -14.12 6.41
C ALA A 35 -8.26 -13.54 7.69
N TYR A 36 -8.61 -14.42 8.63
CA TYR A 36 -9.28 -14.06 9.87
C TYR A 36 -8.71 -14.81 11.08
N LYS A 37 -8.80 -14.19 12.26
CA LYS A 37 -8.51 -14.84 13.55
C LYS A 37 -9.50 -14.38 14.62
N THR A 38 -9.59 -15.13 15.71
CA THR A 38 -10.26 -14.67 16.93
C THR A 38 -9.23 -14.09 17.89
N SER A 39 -9.67 -13.28 18.85
CA SER A 39 -8.78 -12.77 19.90
C SER A 39 -8.29 -13.88 20.84
N ALA A 40 -9.08 -14.95 21.01
CA ALA A 40 -8.79 -16.08 21.90
C ALA A 40 -7.86 -17.15 21.28
N SER A 41 -7.49 -17.04 20.00
CA SER A 41 -6.66 -18.05 19.32
C SER A 41 -5.57 -17.44 18.44
N LYS A 42 -4.41 -18.12 18.41
CA LYS A 42 -3.33 -17.79 17.47
C LYS A 42 -3.58 -18.33 16.05
N ALA A 43 -4.56 -19.21 15.86
CA ALA A 43 -4.88 -19.79 14.57
C ALA A 43 -5.41 -18.73 13.58
N VAL A 44 -4.88 -18.74 12.36
CA VAL A 44 -5.35 -17.88 11.26
C VAL A 44 -6.05 -18.74 10.22
N TYR A 45 -7.25 -18.31 9.83
CA TYR A 45 -8.12 -19.01 8.91
C TYR A 45 -8.28 -18.23 7.60
N TYR A 46 -8.13 -18.91 6.48
CA TYR A 46 -8.52 -18.43 5.16
C TYR A 46 -9.99 -18.77 4.90
N VAL A 47 -10.83 -17.78 4.62
CA VAL A 47 -12.20 -18.02 4.10
C VAL A 47 -12.11 -18.16 2.59
N THR A 48 -12.51 -19.31 2.06
CA THR A 48 -12.47 -19.62 0.63
C THR A 48 -13.63 -18.94 -0.11
N SER A 49 -13.56 -18.92 -1.44
CA SER A 49 -14.67 -18.49 -2.32
C SER A 49 -15.96 -19.32 -2.15
N LYS A 50 -15.87 -20.53 -1.58
CA LYS A 50 -17.01 -21.42 -1.32
C LYS A 50 -17.63 -21.21 0.07
N CYS A 51 -17.29 -20.12 0.74
CA CYS A 51 -17.70 -19.85 2.12
C CYS A 51 -17.34 -20.97 3.11
N THR A 52 -16.16 -21.56 2.93
CA THR A 52 -15.57 -22.51 3.90
C THR A 52 -14.31 -21.91 4.49
N LYS A 53 -13.85 -22.38 5.65
CA LYS A 53 -12.60 -21.93 6.27
C LYS A 53 -11.53 -23.03 6.30
N LYS A 54 -10.29 -22.63 6.04
CA LYS A 54 -9.09 -23.46 6.11
C LYS A 54 -8.07 -22.82 7.04
N ILE A 55 -7.35 -23.61 7.84
CA ILE A 55 -6.30 -23.10 8.73
C ILE A 55 -4.98 -22.95 8.00
N PHE A 56 -4.21 -21.90 8.31
CA PHE A 56 -2.79 -21.82 7.95
C PHE A 56 -1.95 -22.55 9.01
N PRO A 57 -1.34 -23.70 8.69
CA PRO A 57 -0.60 -24.48 9.68
C PRO A 57 0.80 -23.91 9.95
N ALA A 58 1.31 -23.01 9.10
CA ALA A 58 2.59 -22.36 9.28
C ALA A 58 2.63 -20.96 8.63
N PRO A 59 3.39 -19.99 9.19
CA PRO A 59 3.61 -18.68 8.59
C PRO A 59 4.09 -18.75 7.13
N LYS A 60 5.02 -19.67 6.81
CA LYS A 60 5.53 -19.84 5.44
C LYS A 60 4.43 -20.12 4.41
N ILE A 61 3.33 -20.79 4.81
CA ILE A 61 2.20 -21.06 3.93
C ILE A 61 1.30 -19.84 3.84
N PHE A 62 1.04 -19.15 4.96
CA PHE A 62 0.32 -17.88 4.97
C PHE A 62 0.93 -16.87 3.99
N PHE A 63 2.26 -16.74 4.02
CA PHE A 63 3.00 -15.83 3.15
C PHE A 63 3.00 -16.20 1.66
N THR A 64 2.49 -17.38 1.28
CA THR A 64 2.22 -17.71 -0.14
C THR A 64 0.87 -17.18 -0.64
N TYR A 65 -0.02 -16.72 0.26
CA TYR A 65 -1.35 -16.17 -0.06
C TYR A 65 -1.48 -14.69 0.29
N PHE A 66 -0.84 -14.25 1.36
CA PHE A 66 -0.93 -12.89 1.90
C PHE A 66 0.46 -12.34 2.19
N LYS A 67 0.72 -11.08 1.83
CA LYS A 67 2.06 -10.50 1.91
C LYS A 67 2.48 -10.07 3.32
N SER A 68 1.51 -9.84 4.22
CA SER A 68 1.74 -9.39 5.60
C SER A 68 0.66 -9.91 6.54
N TRP A 69 1.01 -10.01 7.83
CA TRP A 69 0.05 -10.30 8.90
C TRP A 69 -1.02 -9.21 9.05
N SER A 70 -0.79 -7.99 8.55
CA SER A 70 -1.82 -6.93 8.50
C SER A 70 -3.06 -7.34 7.69
N ALA A 71 -2.92 -8.31 6.77
CA ALA A 71 -4.04 -8.87 6.04
C ALA A 71 -5.01 -9.70 6.91
N VAL A 72 -4.63 -10.04 8.15
CA VAL A 72 -5.46 -10.83 9.07
C VAL A 72 -6.42 -9.95 9.84
N LYS A 73 -7.73 -10.14 9.60
CA LYS A 73 -8.78 -9.43 10.33
C LYS A 73 -9.16 -10.16 11.62
N LYS A 74 -9.26 -9.44 12.74
CA LYS A 74 -9.82 -9.99 13.98
C LYS A 74 -11.35 -10.01 13.90
N VAL A 75 -11.96 -11.13 14.28
CA VAL A 75 -13.43 -11.31 14.31
C VAL A 75 -13.86 -12.07 15.56
N GLY A 76 -15.13 -11.90 15.95
CA GLY A 76 -15.72 -12.64 17.06
C GLY A 76 -15.79 -14.14 16.79
N ALA A 77 -15.62 -14.95 17.84
CA ALA A 77 -15.64 -16.42 17.74
C ALA A 77 -16.95 -16.97 17.16
N LYS A 78 -18.10 -16.40 17.55
CA LYS A 78 -19.42 -16.75 17.00
C LYS A 78 -19.49 -16.49 15.50
N THR A 79 -18.97 -15.35 15.03
CA THR A 79 -18.95 -14.99 13.61
C THR A 79 -18.08 -15.96 12.80
N LEU A 80 -16.88 -16.29 13.29
CA LEU A 80 -15.98 -17.23 12.62
C LEU A 80 -16.53 -18.67 12.63
N ALA A 81 -17.30 -19.05 13.66
CA ALA A 81 -17.94 -20.35 13.75
C ALA A 81 -19.01 -20.56 12.67
N ARG A 82 -19.69 -19.49 12.22
CA ARG A 82 -20.69 -19.54 11.13
C ARG A 82 -20.11 -19.87 9.75
N VAL A 83 -18.80 -19.77 9.57
CA VAL A 83 -18.14 -20.24 8.34
C VAL A 83 -17.73 -21.71 8.53
N PRO A 84 -18.34 -22.69 7.84
CA PRO A 84 -18.00 -24.11 8.02
C PRO A 84 -16.55 -24.41 7.62
N PHE A 85 -15.95 -25.47 8.17
CA PHE A 85 -14.64 -25.93 7.70
C PHE A 85 -14.71 -26.47 6.28
N ASP A 86 -13.67 -26.23 5.49
CA ASP A 86 -13.51 -26.89 4.20
C ASP A 86 -13.25 -28.39 4.38
N LYS A 87 -13.58 -29.20 3.35
CA LYS A 87 -13.25 -30.63 3.30
C LYS A 87 -11.75 -30.85 3.54
N VAL A 88 -10.91 -30.00 2.95
CA VAL A 88 -9.47 -29.97 3.24
C VAL A 88 -9.19 -28.88 4.27
N ARG A 89 -8.98 -29.26 5.53
CA ARG A 89 -8.90 -28.30 6.64
C ARG A 89 -7.69 -27.38 6.58
N ALA A 90 -6.55 -27.85 6.06
CA ALA A 90 -5.30 -27.09 6.06
C ALA A 90 -5.00 -26.43 4.69
N MET A 91 -4.47 -25.22 4.74
CA MET A 91 -3.86 -24.55 3.59
C MET A 91 -2.53 -25.23 3.24
N THR A 92 -2.24 -25.32 1.95
CA THR A 92 -0.95 -25.76 1.41
C THR A 92 -0.28 -24.58 0.70
N ALA A 93 1.04 -24.58 0.53
CA ALA A 93 1.73 -23.47 -0.13
C ALA A 93 1.22 -23.26 -1.57
N LYS A 94 0.88 -22.01 -1.93
CA LYS A 94 0.55 -21.65 -3.31
C LYS A 94 1.82 -21.77 -4.16
N LYS A 95 1.78 -22.56 -5.24
CA LYS A 95 2.87 -22.58 -6.23
C LYS A 95 2.99 -21.19 -6.84
N ILE A 96 4.09 -20.49 -6.56
CA ILE A 96 4.43 -19.22 -7.21
C ILE A 96 5.00 -19.56 -8.59
N ALA A 97 4.49 -18.94 -9.65
CA ALA A 97 5.01 -19.14 -10.99
C ALA A 97 6.47 -18.65 -11.06
N SER A 98 7.36 -19.53 -11.51
CA SER A 98 8.78 -19.24 -11.69
C SER A 98 9.04 -18.49 -12.99
N LYS A 99 9.82 -17.40 -12.91
CA LYS A 99 10.46 -16.61 -13.98
C LYS A 99 9.51 -15.67 -14.79
N PRO A 100 9.71 -14.34 -14.75
CA PRO A 100 9.02 -13.40 -15.63
C PRO A 100 9.36 -13.68 -17.10
N ALA A 101 8.38 -13.53 -17.99
CA ALA A 101 8.61 -13.55 -19.44
C ALA A 101 9.59 -12.43 -19.85
N PRO A 102 10.37 -12.60 -20.93
CA PRO A 102 11.23 -11.54 -21.46
C PRO A 102 10.37 -10.31 -21.79
N ALA A 103 10.81 -9.12 -21.36
CA ALA A 103 10.12 -7.88 -21.69
C ALA A 103 10.15 -7.65 -23.22
N PRO A 104 9.03 -7.24 -23.84
CA PRO A 104 9.03 -6.84 -25.24
C PRO A 104 9.93 -5.61 -25.44
N VAL A 105 10.83 -5.68 -26.42
CA VAL A 105 11.72 -4.58 -26.84
C VAL A 105 10.86 -3.48 -27.45
N LEU A 106 10.99 -2.24 -26.95
CA LEU A 106 10.23 -1.09 -27.45
C LEU A 106 10.84 -0.54 -28.74
N PRO A 107 10.01 -0.05 -29.69
CA PRO A 107 10.49 0.80 -30.77
C PRO A 107 10.99 2.15 -30.22
N PRO A 108 11.94 2.82 -30.89
CA PRO A 108 12.45 4.11 -30.48
C PRO A 108 11.33 5.16 -30.34
N GLY A 109 11.26 5.86 -29.20
CA GLY A 109 10.31 6.95 -28.94
C GLY A 109 9.00 6.58 -28.24
N ALA A 110 8.72 5.30 -27.97
CA ALA A 110 7.52 4.89 -27.25
C ALA A 110 7.70 5.02 -25.72
N THR A 111 6.73 5.66 -25.04
CA THR A 111 6.68 5.69 -23.57
C THR A 111 6.50 4.27 -23.03
N PRO A 112 7.37 3.79 -22.12
CA PRO A 112 7.25 2.45 -21.57
C PRO A 112 5.90 2.23 -20.88
N THR A 113 5.28 1.10 -21.17
CA THR A 113 4.06 0.65 -20.46
C THR A 113 4.37 0.35 -18.99
N LEU A 114 3.35 0.37 -18.13
CA LEU A 114 3.49 -0.01 -16.73
C LEU A 114 4.14 -1.40 -16.56
N ALA A 115 3.74 -2.38 -17.37
CA ALA A 115 4.31 -3.73 -17.32
C ALA A 115 5.82 -3.73 -17.62
N GLN A 116 6.28 -2.91 -18.57
CA GLN A 116 7.70 -2.78 -18.90
C GLN A 116 8.47 -2.04 -17.81
N LYS A 117 7.88 -1.00 -17.20
CA LYS A 117 8.47 -0.32 -16.04
C LYS A 117 8.68 -1.30 -14.89
N LEU A 118 7.65 -2.08 -14.56
CA LEU A 118 7.71 -3.10 -13.52
C LEU A 118 8.72 -4.21 -13.83
N SER A 119 8.76 -4.71 -15.07
CA SER A 119 9.76 -5.71 -15.49
C SER A 119 11.19 -5.19 -15.40
N SER A 120 11.39 -3.88 -15.61
CA SER A 120 12.70 -3.24 -15.42
C SER A 120 13.04 -3.15 -13.94
N LEU A 121 12.10 -2.70 -13.11
CA LEU A 121 12.26 -2.63 -11.65
C LEU A 121 12.48 -4.00 -10.99
N ALA A 122 12.04 -5.08 -11.62
CA ALA A 122 12.27 -6.46 -11.16
C ALA A 122 13.77 -6.84 -11.08
N LYS A 123 14.66 -6.01 -11.64
CA LYS A 123 16.11 -6.20 -11.60
C LYS A 123 16.80 -5.42 -10.48
N ASP A 124 16.11 -4.48 -9.86
CA ASP A 124 16.70 -3.56 -8.90
C ASP A 124 16.40 -4.00 -7.47
N ARG A 125 17.27 -3.60 -6.55
CA ARG A 125 17.12 -3.70 -5.10
C ARG A 125 16.84 -2.30 -4.57
N ILE A 126 15.65 -2.07 -4.06
CA ILE A 126 15.20 -0.74 -3.66
C ILE A 126 14.87 -0.77 -2.18
N TRP A 127 15.41 0.14 -1.39
CA TRP A 127 15.04 0.26 0.03
C TRP A 127 14.44 1.61 0.35
N PHE A 128 13.27 1.59 0.99
CA PHE A 128 12.54 2.78 1.41
C PHE A 128 12.37 2.79 2.93
N GLY A 129 13.03 3.73 3.60
CA GLY A 129 12.82 4.01 5.02
C GLY A 129 11.70 5.04 5.18
N HIS A 130 10.60 4.69 5.84
CA HIS A 130 9.42 5.56 5.87
C HIS A 130 8.58 5.34 7.12
N GLN A 131 7.51 6.11 7.27
CA GLN A 131 6.36 5.85 8.14
C GLN A 131 5.10 6.46 7.47
N SER A 132 3.93 6.26 8.08
CA SER A 132 2.65 6.94 7.75
C SER A 132 2.35 6.97 6.25
N VAL A 133 2.30 8.14 5.61
CA VAL A 133 2.06 8.31 4.15
C VAL A 133 2.97 7.42 3.28
N GLY A 134 4.17 7.07 3.75
CA GLY A 134 5.06 6.14 3.04
C GLY A 134 4.46 4.73 2.94
N ALA A 135 3.79 4.27 4.00
CA ALA A 135 3.04 3.01 3.99
C ALA A 135 1.85 3.11 3.03
N GLN A 136 1.16 4.26 2.96
CA GLN A 136 0.05 4.49 2.03
C GLN A 136 0.52 4.44 0.57
N ILE A 137 1.67 5.04 0.24
CA ILE A 137 2.30 4.91 -1.09
C ILE A 137 2.56 3.43 -1.41
N LEU A 138 3.16 2.69 -0.48
CA LEU A 138 3.45 1.26 -0.67
C LEU A 138 2.19 0.39 -0.76
N ASP A 139 1.10 0.77 -0.10
CA ASP A 139 -0.20 0.12 -0.27
C ASP A 139 -0.76 0.33 -1.67
N GLY A 140 -0.64 1.53 -2.23
CA GLY A 140 -0.96 1.80 -3.63
C GLY A 140 -0.10 0.99 -4.60
N VAL A 141 1.21 0.89 -4.33
CA VAL A 141 2.12 0.04 -5.12
C VAL A 141 1.67 -1.42 -5.03
N ASN A 142 1.29 -1.90 -3.85
CA ASN A 142 0.78 -3.26 -3.69
C ASN A 142 -0.49 -3.52 -4.51
N ARG A 143 -1.43 -2.57 -4.57
CA ARG A 143 -2.64 -2.67 -5.43
C ARG A 143 -2.28 -2.71 -6.93
N VAL A 144 -1.26 -1.95 -7.35
CA VAL A 144 -0.72 -2.04 -8.71
C VAL A 144 -0.15 -3.44 -8.96
N LEU A 145 0.65 -3.98 -8.04
CA LEU A 145 1.27 -5.31 -8.18
C LEU A 145 0.25 -6.45 -8.14
N GLU A 146 -0.86 -6.32 -7.40
CA GLU A 146 -1.96 -7.30 -7.40
C GLU A 146 -2.60 -7.45 -8.79
N LYS A 147 -2.70 -6.35 -9.54
CA LYS A 147 -3.16 -6.35 -10.94
C LYS A 147 -2.08 -6.81 -11.92
N ASN A 148 -0.82 -6.93 -11.48
CA ASN A 148 0.34 -7.29 -12.30
C ASN A 148 1.17 -8.42 -11.63
N PRO A 149 0.58 -9.60 -11.37
CA PRO A 149 1.20 -10.65 -10.55
C PRO A 149 2.49 -11.25 -11.15
N ASN A 150 2.71 -11.10 -12.46
CA ASN A 150 3.89 -11.60 -13.16
C ASN A 150 4.99 -10.54 -13.34
N SER A 151 4.86 -9.38 -12.69
CA SER A 151 5.82 -8.27 -12.77
C SER A 151 7.22 -8.64 -12.28
N GLY A 152 7.33 -9.62 -11.38
CA GLY A 152 8.59 -9.95 -10.70
C GLY A 152 8.98 -8.94 -9.60
N VAL A 153 8.09 -7.99 -9.28
CA VAL A 153 8.30 -6.99 -8.23
C VAL A 153 7.48 -7.33 -7.00
N SER A 154 8.04 -7.11 -5.81
CA SER A 154 7.33 -7.27 -4.54
C SER A 154 7.73 -6.20 -3.53
N VAL A 155 6.76 -5.69 -2.78
CA VAL A 155 6.99 -4.85 -1.61
C VAL A 155 7.12 -5.75 -0.40
N VAL A 156 8.23 -5.65 0.33
CA VAL A 156 8.52 -6.51 1.48
C VAL A 156 9.05 -5.66 2.62
N GLU A 157 8.49 -5.81 3.82
CA GLU A 157 9.14 -5.29 5.02
C GLU A 157 10.33 -6.20 5.36
N ILE A 158 11.55 -5.70 5.26
CA ILE A 158 12.74 -6.56 5.33
C ILE A 158 13.23 -6.70 6.77
N ALA A 159 13.45 -7.95 7.20
CA ALA A 159 14.01 -8.23 8.53
C ALA A 159 15.55 -8.18 8.53
N ARG A 160 16.17 -8.54 7.41
CA ARG A 160 17.62 -8.59 7.21
C ARG A 160 17.99 -8.11 5.82
N ALA A 161 19.19 -7.56 5.66
CA ALA A 161 19.69 -7.07 4.37
C ALA A 161 19.64 -8.15 3.26
N ALA A 162 19.86 -9.42 3.60
CA ALA A 162 19.78 -10.54 2.66
C ALA A 162 18.37 -10.83 2.10
N ASP A 163 17.31 -10.25 2.68
CA ASP A 163 15.96 -10.31 2.09
C ASP A 163 15.78 -9.30 0.94
N LEU A 164 16.68 -8.32 0.81
CA LEU A 164 16.69 -7.35 -0.27
C LEU A 164 17.34 -7.95 -1.52
N ARG A 165 16.54 -8.67 -2.30
CA ARG A 165 16.94 -9.33 -3.56
C ARG A 165 16.46 -8.51 -4.76
N PRO A 166 16.97 -8.75 -5.98
CA PRO A 166 16.41 -8.13 -7.19
C PRO A 166 14.89 -8.30 -7.27
N GLY A 167 14.20 -7.20 -7.57
CA GLY A 167 12.75 -7.11 -7.63
C GLY A 167 12.07 -6.85 -6.29
N ILE A 168 12.84 -6.66 -5.21
CA ILE A 168 12.30 -6.29 -3.91
C ILE A 168 12.36 -4.78 -3.71
N ILE A 169 11.20 -4.16 -3.53
CA ILE A 169 11.05 -2.87 -2.87
C ILE A 169 10.97 -3.16 -1.37
N GLY A 170 12.14 -3.24 -0.76
CA GLY A 170 12.30 -3.42 0.67
C GLY A 170 11.90 -2.16 1.41
N ASN A 171 11.30 -2.31 2.58
CA ASN A 171 10.96 -1.16 3.41
C ASN A 171 11.03 -1.48 4.90
N ASN A 172 11.16 -0.44 5.72
CA ASN A 172 11.04 -0.51 7.16
C ASN A 172 10.54 0.81 7.69
N ASN A 173 9.91 0.76 8.87
CA ASN A 173 9.79 1.95 9.70
C ASN A 173 11.18 2.42 10.15
N ILE A 174 11.43 3.73 10.11
CA ILE A 174 12.65 4.36 10.60
C ILE A 174 12.31 5.45 11.62
N GLY A 175 13.17 5.58 12.64
CA GLY A 175 13.04 6.56 13.73
C GLY A 175 11.69 6.57 14.42
N GLU A 176 11.40 7.66 15.11
CA GLU A 176 10.14 7.95 15.78
C GLU A 176 9.47 9.16 15.11
N ASN A 177 8.13 9.20 15.10
CA ASN A 177 7.41 10.40 14.66
C ASN A 177 7.70 11.57 15.61
N GLU A 178 7.65 12.79 15.06
CA GLU A 178 7.97 14.04 15.79
C GLU A 178 9.47 14.19 16.13
N ASP A 179 10.30 13.19 15.82
CA ASP A 179 11.75 13.23 15.94
C ASP A 179 12.42 12.93 14.58
N PRO A 180 12.47 13.91 13.65
CA PRO A 180 13.10 13.70 12.34
C PRO A 180 14.59 13.37 12.40
N GLN A 181 15.31 13.81 13.44
CA GLN A 181 16.72 13.42 13.62
C GLN A 181 16.83 11.91 13.84
N SER A 182 15.99 11.32 14.68
CA SER A 182 15.97 9.87 14.89
C SER A 182 15.69 9.09 13.60
N LYS A 183 14.89 9.64 12.68
CA LYS A 183 14.62 9.03 11.37
C LYS A 183 15.86 9.02 10.48
N LEU A 184 16.60 10.12 10.43
CA LEU A 184 17.86 10.21 9.70
C LEU A 184 18.92 9.25 10.28
N ASP A 185 19.03 9.20 11.61
CA ASP A 185 19.97 8.31 12.31
C ASP A 185 19.64 6.84 12.06
N ALA A 186 18.35 6.46 12.16
CA ALA A 186 17.89 5.11 11.86
C ALA A 186 18.12 4.74 10.39
N PHE A 187 17.90 5.67 9.45
CA PHE A 187 18.21 5.46 8.03
C PHE A 187 19.69 5.16 7.81
N ALA A 188 20.59 5.99 8.37
CA ALA A 188 22.03 5.80 8.28
C ALA A 188 22.47 4.48 8.94
N GLN A 189 21.94 4.16 10.12
CA GLN A 189 22.24 2.92 10.84
C GLN A 189 21.83 1.68 10.03
N LYS A 190 20.67 1.70 9.37
CA LYS A 190 20.20 0.57 8.55
C LYS A 190 21.07 0.36 7.32
N LEU A 191 21.52 1.43 6.66
CA LEU A 191 22.48 1.32 5.55
C LEU A 191 23.81 0.72 6.00
N ARG A 192 24.40 1.24 7.09
CA ARG A 192 25.62 0.71 7.70
C ARG A 192 25.45 -0.72 8.25
N GLY A 193 24.24 -1.09 8.65
CA GLY A 193 23.84 -2.43 9.06
C GLY A 193 23.73 -3.45 7.93
N GLY A 194 24.21 -3.14 6.73
CA GLY A 194 24.34 -4.07 5.61
C GLY A 194 23.37 -3.83 4.46
N ILE A 195 22.37 -2.94 4.61
CA ILE A 195 21.51 -2.57 3.47
C ILE A 195 22.33 -1.85 2.40
N GLY A 196 23.24 -0.94 2.78
CA GLY A 196 24.04 -0.15 1.84
C GLY A 196 24.92 -0.99 0.90
N ALA A 197 25.34 -2.17 1.34
CA ALA A 197 26.09 -3.11 0.52
C ALA A 197 25.22 -3.94 -0.45
N ASN A 198 23.89 -3.95 -0.25
CA ASN A 198 22.94 -4.84 -0.92
C ASN A 198 21.82 -4.12 -1.67
N VAL A 199 21.93 -2.81 -1.86
CA VAL A 199 20.85 -1.99 -2.43
C VAL A 199 21.35 -1.21 -3.64
N ASP A 200 20.47 -0.94 -4.60
CA ASP A 200 20.76 -0.14 -5.79
C ASP A 200 20.22 1.29 -5.63
N LEU A 201 18.98 1.42 -5.10
CA LEU A 201 18.29 2.69 -4.87
C LEU A 201 17.83 2.81 -3.40
N VAL A 202 18.08 3.94 -2.76
CA VAL A 202 17.62 4.21 -1.39
C VAL A 202 16.90 5.53 -1.28
N LEU A 203 15.85 5.55 -0.46
CA LEU A 203 15.10 6.75 -0.11
C LEU A 203 14.73 6.73 1.37
N MET A 204 14.68 7.92 1.97
CA MET A 204 13.97 8.13 3.23
C MET A 204 12.93 9.22 3.07
N LYS A 205 11.91 9.19 3.93
CA LYS A 205 10.86 10.20 3.97
C LYS A 205 10.63 10.71 5.39
N LEU A 206 10.64 12.03 5.57
CA LEU A 206 10.07 12.69 6.75
C LEU A 206 8.54 12.78 6.63
N CYS A 207 7.82 12.77 7.74
CA CYS A 207 6.37 12.83 7.78
C CYS A 207 5.87 14.26 8.01
N PHE A 208 4.58 14.46 7.78
CA PHE A 208 3.92 15.72 8.07
C PHE A 208 4.02 16.04 9.59
N VAL A 209 3.89 15.03 10.45
CA VAL A 209 4.04 15.16 11.92
C VAL A 209 5.46 15.47 12.41
N ASP A 210 6.47 15.47 11.55
CA ASP A 210 7.86 15.75 11.96
C ASP A 210 8.18 17.25 12.01
N PHE A 211 7.19 18.12 11.82
CA PHE A 211 7.34 19.57 11.73
C PHE A 211 6.43 20.28 12.74
N PRO A 212 6.95 21.23 13.54
CA PRO A 212 8.37 21.58 13.69
C PRO A 212 9.20 20.40 14.22
N GLY A 213 10.47 20.34 13.84
CA GLY A 213 11.34 19.20 14.16
C GLY A 213 12.78 19.61 14.52
N ASN A 214 13.52 18.66 15.09
CA ASN A 214 14.90 18.86 15.59
C ASN A 214 16.00 18.68 14.53
N LEU A 215 15.66 18.30 13.29
CA LEU A 215 16.61 18.03 12.22
C LEU A 215 16.89 19.28 11.38
N SER A 216 18.16 19.70 11.31
CA SER A 216 18.59 20.74 10.37
C SER A 216 18.82 20.17 8.96
N PHE A 217 18.64 21.01 7.93
CA PHE A 217 18.88 20.58 6.55
C PHE A 217 20.38 20.34 6.28
N GLU A 218 21.24 21.07 6.95
CA GLU A 218 22.70 20.95 6.88
C GLU A 218 23.16 19.59 7.46
N THR A 219 22.55 19.15 8.57
CA THR A 219 22.75 17.80 9.12
C THR A 219 22.28 16.73 8.15
N TYR A 220 21.12 16.92 7.51
CA TYR A 220 20.62 16.01 6.48
C TYR A 220 21.61 15.89 5.31
N GLN A 221 22.01 17.01 4.70
CA GLN A 221 22.93 17.01 3.56
C GLN A 221 24.28 16.38 3.89
N SER A 222 24.88 16.72 5.03
CA SER A 222 26.18 16.16 5.44
C SER A 222 26.08 14.66 5.69
N THR A 223 24.97 14.18 6.28
CA THR A 223 24.74 12.74 6.50
C THR A 223 24.58 11.98 5.18
N ILE A 224 23.75 12.50 4.25
CA ILE A 224 23.60 11.89 2.92
C ILE A 224 24.94 11.86 2.18
N ALA A 225 25.69 12.96 2.18
CA ALA A 225 26.99 13.03 1.51
C ALA A 225 28.01 12.04 2.09
N ALA A 226 28.01 11.82 3.42
CA ALA A 226 28.82 10.80 4.06
C ALA A 226 28.41 9.39 3.60
N LEU A 227 27.10 9.08 3.60
CA LEU A 227 26.57 7.79 3.18
C LEU A 227 26.83 7.51 1.69
N GLN A 228 26.76 8.52 0.82
CA GLN A 228 27.14 8.40 -0.60
C GLN A 228 28.62 8.04 -0.78
N LYS A 229 29.51 8.60 0.06
CA LYS A 229 30.94 8.25 0.07
C LYS A 229 31.18 6.83 0.59
N GLU A 230 30.43 6.42 1.62
CA GLU A 230 30.50 5.06 2.19
C GLU A 230 29.95 4.01 1.21
N PHE A 231 28.93 4.36 0.42
CA PHE A 231 28.24 3.47 -0.51
C PHE A 231 28.19 4.04 -1.93
N PRO A 232 29.35 4.15 -2.64
CA PRO A 232 29.40 4.76 -3.98
C PRO A 232 28.60 3.97 -5.03
N GLY A 233 28.31 2.69 -4.74
CA GLY A 233 27.47 1.82 -5.55
C GLY A 233 25.97 2.03 -5.34
N VAL A 234 25.52 2.95 -4.48
CA VAL A 234 24.11 3.19 -4.18
C VAL A 234 23.66 4.53 -4.76
N LYS A 235 22.47 4.58 -5.38
CA LYS A 235 21.85 5.85 -5.77
C LYS A 235 20.90 6.31 -4.67
N PHE A 236 21.17 7.48 -4.13
CA PHE A 236 20.32 8.13 -3.13
C PHE A 236 19.31 9.00 -3.86
N LEU A 237 18.02 8.76 -3.61
CA LEU A 237 16.94 9.60 -4.11
C LEU A 237 16.27 10.26 -2.90
N HIS A 238 15.71 11.43 -3.16
CA HIS A 238 15.17 12.32 -2.13
C HIS A 238 13.66 12.41 -2.26
N MET A 239 13.01 12.85 -1.19
CA MET A 239 11.55 12.94 -1.14
C MET A 239 11.15 14.15 -0.31
N THR A 240 10.23 14.97 -0.83
CA THR A 240 9.66 16.06 -0.04
C THR A 240 8.79 15.49 1.10
N ALA A 241 8.70 16.24 2.20
CA ALA A 241 7.76 15.93 3.27
C ALA A 241 6.32 16.10 2.75
N PRO A 242 5.40 15.17 3.07
CA PRO A 242 3.99 15.28 2.70
C PRO A 242 3.32 16.48 3.38
N LEU A 243 2.26 16.98 2.76
CA LEU A 243 1.49 18.12 3.20
C LEU A 243 0.39 17.72 4.19
N GLY A 244 -0.07 18.72 4.94
CA GLY A 244 -1.26 18.63 5.78
C GLY A 244 -2.41 19.41 5.15
N GLU A 245 -3.60 19.22 5.68
CA GLU A 245 -4.81 19.84 5.15
C GLU A 245 -4.83 21.37 5.33
N ALA A 246 -5.60 22.06 4.48
CA ALA A 246 -5.75 23.51 4.56
C ALA A 246 -6.47 23.97 5.84
N GLY A 247 -6.15 25.17 6.32
CA GLY A 247 -6.84 25.82 7.43
C GLY A 247 -6.48 25.29 8.83
N ASP A 248 -5.63 24.27 8.92
CA ASP A 248 -5.09 23.79 10.19
C ASP A 248 -3.71 24.41 10.45
N ALA A 249 -3.59 25.32 11.41
CA ALA A 249 -2.29 25.88 11.79
C ALA A 249 -1.35 24.81 12.39
N ALA A 250 -1.88 23.73 12.97
CA ALA A 250 -1.10 22.57 13.40
C ALA A 250 -0.59 21.73 12.20
N SER A 251 -1.04 22.06 10.98
CA SER A 251 -0.47 21.47 9.78
C SER A 251 0.93 21.99 9.48
N HIS A 252 1.44 23.10 10.00
CA HIS A 252 2.85 23.51 9.78
C HIS A 252 3.36 23.41 8.31
N ASN A 253 2.47 23.64 7.33
CA ASN A 253 2.82 23.51 5.91
C ASN A 253 3.86 24.55 5.46
N ASP A 254 3.94 25.70 6.15
CA ASP A 254 4.99 26.69 6.00
C ASP A 254 6.39 26.11 6.31
N LEU A 255 6.53 25.40 7.43
CA LEU A 255 7.78 24.75 7.83
C LEU A 255 8.16 23.60 6.89
N ARG A 256 7.15 22.84 6.43
CA ARG A 256 7.35 21.77 5.47
C ARG A 256 7.77 22.31 4.11
N GLU A 257 7.15 23.38 3.62
CA GLU A 257 7.56 24.00 2.36
C GLU A 257 8.94 24.63 2.46
N ALA A 258 9.31 25.25 3.58
CA ALA A 258 10.67 25.72 3.80
C ALA A 258 11.71 24.57 3.71
N TRP A 259 11.41 23.40 4.28
CA TRP A 259 12.23 22.20 4.14
C TRP A 259 12.25 21.66 2.70
N ASN A 260 11.08 21.52 2.09
CA ASN A 260 10.90 20.99 0.74
C ASN A 260 11.64 21.84 -0.30
N ASP A 261 11.59 23.17 -0.16
CA ASP A 261 12.33 24.10 -1.02
C ASP A 261 13.84 23.95 -0.91
N LYS A 262 14.36 23.74 0.31
CA LYS A 262 15.79 23.42 0.47
C LYS A 262 16.14 22.13 -0.24
N LEU A 263 15.29 21.10 -0.14
CA LEU A 263 15.48 19.82 -0.81
C LEU A 263 15.44 19.95 -2.34
N ARG A 264 14.46 20.66 -2.90
CA ARG A 264 14.36 20.95 -4.35
C ARG A 264 15.53 21.76 -4.89
N LYS A 265 16.08 22.70 -4.11
CA LYS A 265 17.24 23.52 -4.52
C LYS A 265 18.55 22.75 -4.44
N ALA A 266 18.67 21.82 -3.48
CA ALA A 266 19.90 21.09 -3.23
C ALA A 266 20.14 19.91 -4.18
N TYR A 267 19.08 19.32 -4.72
CA TYR A 267 19.16 18.11 -5.52
C TYR A 267 18.52 18.27 -6.90
N PRO A 268 19.05 17.59 -7.93
CA PRO A 268 18.43 17.55 -9.24
C PRO A 268 16.96 17.10 -9.16
N ALA A 269 16.07 17.77 -9.90
CA ALA A 269 14.62 17.54 -9.81
C ALA A 269 14.23 16.09 -10.13
N GLU A 270 14.97 15.45 -11.03
CA GLU A 270 14.79 14.04 -11.39
C GLU A 270 15.15 13.08 -10.24
N GLN A 271 15.93 13.52 -9.25
CA GLN A 271 16.27 12.76 -8.04
C GLN A 271 15.35 13.06 -6.85
N VAL A 272 14.36 13.94 -7.01
CA VAL A 272 13.40 14.29 -5.95
C VAL A 272 12.02 13.75 -6.28
N PHE A 273 11.50 12.87 -5.44
CA PHE A 273 10.08 12.50 -5.46
C PHE A 273 9.27 13.56 -4.71
N ASP A 274 8.70 14.50 -5.46
CA ASP A 274 8.01 15.65 -4.88
C ASP A 274 6.56 15.32 -4.47
N ILE A 275 6.43 14.65 -3.31
CA ILE A 275 5.14 14.34 -2.71
C ILE A 275 4.30 15.61 -2.53
N ALA A 276 4.88 16.67 -1.96
CA ALA A 276 4.13 17.88 -1.64
C ALA A 276 3.45 18.49 -2.88
N THR A 277 4.16 18.63 -4.00
CA THR A 277 3.54 19.11 -5.23
C THR A 277 2.44 18.15 -5.72
N LEU A 278 2.67 16.83 -5.67
CA LEU A 278 1.67 15.84 -6.09
C LEU A 278 0.41 15.86 -5.22
N GLU A 279 0.57 16.00 -3.90
CA GLU A 279 -0.54 16.07 -2.93
C GLU A 279 -1.32 17.37 -3.02
N SER A 280 -0.69 18.46 -3.46
CA SER A 280 -1.38 19.74 -3.62
C SER A 280 -2.27 19.79 -4.86
N MET A 281 -1.96 19.02 -5.89
CA MET A 281 -2.58 19.14 -7.21
C MET A 281 -3.76 18.17 -7.38
N ASN A 282 -4.95 18.68 -7.71
CA ASN A 282 -6.09 17.84 -8.07
C ASN A 282 -5.99 17.28 -9.51
N ASN A 283 -6.98 16.48 -9.93
CA ASN A 283 -7.03 15.92 -11.28
C ASN A 283 -7.16 16.95 -12.42
N ASN A 284 -7.56 18.19 -12.10
CA ASN A 284 -7.66 19.30 -13.06
C ASN A 284 -6.36 20.11 -13.16
N GLY A 285 -5.35 19.78 -12.36
CA GLY A 285 -4.09 20.53 -12.29
C GLY A 285 -4.15 21.73 -11.35
N GLU A 286 -5.23 21.91 -10.59
CA GLU A 286 -5.37 23.03 -9.66
C GLU A 286 -4.67 22.69 -8.34
N LEU A 287 -3.86 23.64 -7.86
CA LEU A 287 -3.14 23.51 -6.61
C LEU A 287 -4.02 23.91 -5.43
N CYS A 288 -3.98 23.11 -4.37
CA CYS A 288 -4.38 23.53 -3.04
C CYS A 288 -3.33 24.50 -2.51
N VAL A 289 -3.75 25.73 -2.25
CA VAL A 289 -2.94 26.74 -1.57
C VAL A 289 -3.69 27.23 -0.34
N ASN A 290 -2.99 27.31 0.79
CA ASN A 290 -3.50 27.94 2.00
C ASN A 290 -2.75 29.24 2.24
N LYS A 291 -3.49 30.32 2.53
CA LYS A 291 -2.88 31.59 2.93
C LYS A 291 -2.52 31.49 4.40
N ALA A 292 -1.23 31.41 4.71
CA ALA A 292 -0.79 31.45 6.11
C ALA A 292 -0.96 32.86 6.70
N ASP A 293 -0.85 32.94 8.02
CA ASP A 293 -0.96 34.19 8.79
C ASP A 293 0.11 35.22 8.38
N ASP A 294 1.22 34.77 7.77
CA ASP A 294 2.29 35.60 7.18
C ASP A 294 1.89 36.28 5.85
N GLY A 295 0.70 35.98 5.32
CA GLY A 295 0.20 36.49 4.05
C GLY A 295 0.74 35.76 2.81
N VAL A 296 1.54 34.70 3.00
CA VAL A 296 2.12 33.88 1.93
C VAL A 296 1.27 32.64 1.69
N ASN A 297 1.12 32.27 0.41
CA ASN A 297 0.43 31.06 0.01
C ASN A 297 1.39 29.87 0.09
N HIS A 298 1.07 28.89 0.94
CA HIS A 298 1.78 27.61 1.03
C HIS A 298 0.93 26.49 0.43
N LEU A 299 1.58 25.45 -0.10
CA LEU A 299 0.86 24.28 -0.59
C LEU A 299 0.14 23.57 0.56
N CYS A 300 -1.03 23.00 0.28
CA CYS A 300 -1.78 22.15 1.22
C CYS A 300 -2.13 20.81 0.59
N LEU A 301 -2.47 19.82 1.42
CA LEU A 301 -3.02 18.54 0.95
C LEU A 301 -4.39 18.82 0.32
N ASN A 302 -4.54 18.48 -0.96
CA ASN A 302 -5.79 18.67 -1.67
C ASN A 302 -6.88 17.77 -1.08
N GLN A 303 -8.08 18.32 -0.86
CA GLN A 303 -9.22 17.62 -0.29
C GLN A 303 -9.67 16.40 -1.11
N SER A 304 -9.40 16.35 -2.42
CA SER A 304 -9.66 15.13 -3.20
C SER A 304 -8.80 13.93 -2.77
N TRP A 305 -7.66 14.20 -2.12
CA TRP A 305 -6.71 13.20 -1.67
C TRP A 305 -6.73 12.98 -0.15
N ALA A 306 -7.35 13.87 0.62
CA ALA A 306 -7.31 13.81 2.08
C ALA A 306 -8.16 12.66 2.67
N GLU A 307 -7.68 12.09 3.78
CA GLU A 307 -8.44 11.20 4.65
C GLU A 307 -9.27 11.96 5.70
N ASN A 308 -9.09 13.29 5.80
CA ASN A 308 -9.73 14.19 6.76
C ASN A 308 -9.28 13.93 8.21
N ASP A 309 -8.00 13.64 8.38
CA ASP A 309 -7.35 13.41 9.67
C ASP A 309 -6.14 14.34 9.90
N GLY A 310 -5.98 15.36 9.05
CA GLY A 310 -4.96 16.39 9.17
C GLY A 310 -3.77 16.22 8.22
N GLY A 311 -3.55 15.03 7.63
CA GLY A 311 -2.42 14.86 6.72
C GLY A 311 -2.22 13.49 6.06
N HIS A 312 -3.06 12.49 6.33
CA HIS A 312 -2.99 11.23 5.57
C HIS A 312 -3.77 11.32 4.26
N VAL A 313 -3.32 10.54 3.28
CA VAL A 313 -3.98 10.42 1.99
C VAL A 313 -4.99 9.27 2.00
N ASN A 314 -6.15 9.50 1.42
CA ASN A 314 -7.12 8.45 1.14
C ASN A 314 -6.60 7.46 0.07
N THR A 315 -7.40 6.42 -0.23
CA THR A 315 -7.01 5.38 -1.20
C THR A 315 -6.71 5.94 -2.60
N ALA A 316 -7.43 6.97 -3.05
CA ALA A 316 -7.21 7.56 -4.37
C ALA A 316 -5.89 8.35 -4.42
N GLY A 317 -5.58 9.11 -3.37
CA GLY A 317 -4.29 9.79 -3.22
C GLY A 317 -3.12 8.81 -3.15
N ALA A 318 -3.27 7.74 -2.37
CA ALA A 318 -2.30 6.64 -2.31
C ALA A 318 -2.05 5.95 -3.66
N ASP A 319 -3.10 5.71 -4.46
CA ASP A 319 -2.98 5.14 -5.80
C ASP A 319 -2.28 6.09 -6.78
N MET A 320 -2.60 7.39 -6.70
CA MET A 320 -1.95 8.43 -7.49
C MET A 320 -0.45 8.51 -7.18
N LEU A 321 -0.09 8.63 -5.90
CA LEU A 321 1.30 8.69 -5.47
C LEU A 321 2.06 7.40 -5.84
N ALA A 322 1.44 6.23 -5.70
CA ALA A 322 2.05 4.96 -6.09
C ALA A 322 2.39 4.90 -7.59
N ALA A 323 1.48 5.36 -8.46
CA ALA A 323 1.73 5.38 -9.90
C ALA A 323 2.91 6.32 -10.25
N LYS A 324 2.97 7.49 -9.60
CA LYS A 324 4.08 8.44 -9.76
C LYS A 324 5.38 7.90 -9.17
N PHE A 325 5.31 7.19 -8.05
CA PHE A 325 6.47 6.60 -7.38
C PHE A 325 7.10 5.48 -8.23
N ILE A 326 6.30 4.60 -8.84
CA ILE A 326 6.80 3.59 -9.78
C ILE A 326 7.49 4.24 -10.98
N ASP A 327 6.90 5.31 -11.53
CA ASP A 327 7.50 6.05 -12.64
C ASP A 327 8.83 6.72 -12.22
N PHE A 328 8.86 7.32 -11.03
CA PHE A 328 10.04 7.94 -10.46
C PHE A 328 11.18 6.93 -10.26
N LEU A 329 10.89 5.78 -9.65
CA LEU A 329 11.88 4.70 -9.47
C LEU A 329 12.38 4.20 -10.83
N TYR A 330 11.47 4.01 -11.80
CA TYR A 330 11.83 3.53 -13.13
C TYR A 330 12.78 4.48 -13.87
N ARG A 331 12.53 5.80 -13.81
CA ARG A 331 13.41 6.81 -14.39
C ARG A 331 14.77 6.91 -13.71
N ASN A 332 14.84 6.47 -12.46
CA ASN A 332 16.04 6.58 -11.62
C ASN A 332 16.84 5.29 -11.46
N ARG A 333 16.46 4.21 -12.13
CA ARG A 333 17.19 2.93 -12.10
C ARG A 333 18.67 3.12 -12.41
N LYS A 334 19.47 2.21 -11.87
CA LYS A 334 20.89 2.05 -12.25
C LYS A 334 21.03 1.32 -13.57
#